data_AF-A0AAD8FLV2-F1
#
_entry.id   AF-A0AAD8FLV2-F1
#
_cell.length_a   1.000
_cell.length_b   1.000
_cell.length_c   1.000
_cell.angle_alpha   90.00
_cell.angle_beta   90.00
_cell.angle_gamma   90.00
#
_symmetry.space_group_name_H-M   'P 1'
#
loop_
_entity.id
_entity.type
_entity.pdbx_description
1 polymer ?
#
loop_
_entity_poly.entity_id
_entity_poly.type
_entity_poly.pdbx_seq_one_letter_code
_entity_poly.pdbx_strand_id
1 'polypeptide(L)'
;MLAAMENAAPEHPPKRPRVETSAFTNSKGLEQFCTANSMTMFRLLLLQTSFMSKDPSEWDEDETYQCALRTVKGLAGVNDRAERGVALIQDYNKKPRMRNSFNSYCMSLANIAGCFQTAANPVS
;
A
#
# COMPACT_ATOMS: atom_id res chain seq x y z
N MET A 1 -12.34 -2.73 -19.97
CA MET A 1 -11.69 -2.14 -18.77
C MET A 1 -12.54 -1.12 -18.03
N LEU A 2 -12.94 0.01 -18.63
CA LEU A 2 -13.77 1.02 -17.94
C LEU A 2 -15.06 0.41 -17.35
N ALA A 3 -15.77 -0.41 -18.15
CA ALA A 3 -16.95 -1.13 -17.70
C ALA A 3 -16.65 -2.11 -16.54
N ALA A 4 -15.46 -2.71 -16.52
CA ALA A 4 -15.06 -3.61 -15.44
C ALA A 4 -14.85 -2.86 -14.12
N MET A 5 -14.33 -1.63 -14.21
CA MET A 5 -14.13 -0.73 -13.08
C MET A 5 -15.42 -0.10 -12.54
N GLU A 6 -16.58 -0.41 -13.13
CA GLU A 6 -17.88 -0.02 -12.59
C GLU A 6 -18.47 -1.09 -11.65
N ASN A 7 -17.99 -2.33 -11.76
CA ASN A 7 -18.45 -3.44 -10.92
C ASN A 7 -17.91 -3.33 -9.49
N ALA A 8 -18.78 -3.63 -8.52
CA ALA A 8 -18.41 -3.65 -7.10
C ALA A 8 -17.30 -4.68 -6.83
N ALA A 9 -16.37 -4.33 -5.94
CA ALA A 9 -15.35 -5.26 -5.48
C ALA A 9 -16.01 -6.40 -4.68
N PRO A 10 -15.53 -7.65 -4.81
CA PRO A 10 -16.02 -8.77 -4.00
C PRO A 10 -15.76 -8.50 -2.51
N GLU A 11 -16.75 -8.81 -1.67
CA GLU A 11 -16.75 -8.57 -0.21
C GLU A 11 -15.56 -9.23 0.52
N HIS A 12 -15.05 -10.31 -0.05
CA HIS A 12 -13.85 -11.00 0.41
C HIS A 12 -12.81 -11.08 -0.71
N PRO A 13 -11.92 -10.07 -0.81
CA PRO A 13 -10.84 -10.12 -1.79
C PRO A 13 -9.90 -11.28 -1.46
N PRO A 14 -9.40 -12.02 -2.47
CA PRO A 14 -8.43 -13.08 -2.25
C PRO A 14 -7.19 -12.55 -1.52
N LYS A 15 -6.88 -13.10 -0.34
CA LYS A 15 -5.78 -12.63 0.53
C LYS A 15 -4.38 -12.74 -0.08
N ARG A 16 -4.25 -13.42 -1.22
CA ARG A 16 -3.09 -13.48 -2.14
C ARG A 16 -3.53 -14.29 -3.36
N PRO A 17 -3.59 -13.72 -4.57
CA PRO A 17 -3.69 -14.53 -5.77
C PRO A 17 -2.38 -15.33 -5.88
N ARG A 18 -2.44 -16.66 -5.74
CA ARG A 18 -1.34 -17.52 -6.17
C ARG A 18 -1.43 -17.56 -7.69
N VAL A 19 -0.71 -16.65 -8.35
CA VAL A 19 -0.80 -16.49 -9.80
C VAL A 19 0.02 -17.59 -10.46
N GLU A 20 -0.65 -18.67 -10.86
CA GLU A 20 -0.11 -19.61 -11.86
C GLU A 20 -0.28 -18.94 -13.24
N THR A 21 0.82 -18.57 -13.89
CA THR A 21 0.84 -17.80 -15.15
C THR A 21 0.02 -18.45 -16.27
N SER A 22 -0.15 -19.77 -16.25
CA SER A 22 -0.95 -20.55 -17.20
C SER A 22 -2.47 -20.39 -17.04
N ALA A 23 -2.96 -19.90 -15.89
CA ALA A 23 -4.38 -19.62 -15.66
C ALA A 23 -4.84 -18.29 -16.29
N PHE A 24 -3.90 -17.41 -16.67
CA PHE A 24 -4.18 -16.09 -17.23
C PHE A 24 -4.68 -16.11 -18.68
N THR A 25 -4.34 -17.15 -19.44
CA THR A 25 -4.52 -17.15 -20.91
C THR A 25 -5.89 -17.67 -21.36
N ASN A 26 -6.69 -18.30 -20.49
CA ASN A 26 -7.71 -19.25 -20.95
C ASN A 26 -9.18 -18.99 -20.61
N SER A 27 -9.63 -17.79 -20.19
CA SER A 27 -11.09 -17.51 -20.26
C SER A 27 -11.56 -16.10 -19.89
N LYS A 28 -10.77 -15.28 -19.19
CA LYS A 28 -11.21 -13.94 -18.76
C LYS A 28 -10.08 -12.94 -18.94
N GLY A 29 -10.34 -11.87 -19.69
CA GLY A 29 -9.36 -10.81 -19.96
C GLY A 29 -8.93 -10.05 -18.70
N LEU A 30 -8.01 -9.09 -18.86
CA LEU A 30 -7.48 -8.22 -17.78
C LEU A 30 -8.56 -7.51 -16.94
N GLU A 31 -9.77 -7.44 -17.47
CA GLU A 31 -10.98 -6.88 -16.88
C GLU A 31 -11.31 -7.46 -15.51
N GLN A 32 -11.02 -8.74 -15.27
CA GLN A 32 -11.30 -9.40 -13.99
C GLN A 32 -10.49 -8.85 -12.81
N PHE A 33 -9.41 -8.12 -13.08
CA PHE A 33 -8.55 -7.51 -12.05
C PHE A 33 -8.95 -6.06 -11.75
N CYS A 34 -9.85 -5.51 -12.56
CA CYS A 34 -10.35 -4.17 -12.43
C CYS A 34 -11.70 -4.18 -11.73
N THR A 35 -11.84 -3.40 -10.66
CA THR A 35 -13.10 -3.21 -9.94
C THR A 35 -13.31 -1.71 -9.68
N ALA A 36 -14.45 -1.33 -9.11
CA ALA A 36 -14.70 0.02 -8.62
C ALA A 36 -13.58 0.54 -7.70
N ASN A 37 -12.98 -0.32 -6.89
CA ASN A 37 -11.85 0.05 -6.04
C ASN A 37 -10.59 0.41 -6.84
N SER A 38 -10.39 -0.22 -8.00
CA SER A 38 -9.30 0.15 -8.91
C SER A 38 -9.48 1.59 -9.39
N MET A 39 -10.71 2.06 -9.60
CA MET A 39 -10.98 3.45 -10.01
C MET A 39 -10.65 4.47 -8.92
N THR A 40 -10.75 4.08 -7.65
CA THR A 40 -10.34 4.93 -6.51
C THR A 40 -8.87 5.31 -6.62
N MET A 41 -7.99 4.40 -7.07
CA MET A 41 -6.58 4.71 -7.29
C MET A 41 -6.40 5.82 -8.33
N PHE A 42 -7.10 5.75 -9.47
CA PHE A 42 -7.03 6.79 -10.50
C PHE A 42 -7.52 8.14 -9.97
N ARG A 43 -8.58 8.16 -9.16
CA ARG A 43 -9.09 9.39 -8.53
C ARG A 43 -8.11 9.97 -7.51
N LEU A 44 -7.54 9.14 -6.63
CA LEU A 44 -6.60 9.59 -5.60
C LEU A 44 -5.31 10.16 -6.20
N LEU A 45 -4.85 9.58 -7.31
CA LEU A 45 -3.65 10.00 -8.01
C LEU A 45 -3.93 11.05 -9.10
N LEU A 46 -5.19 11.50 -9.23
CA LEU A 46 -5.65 12.47 -10.24
C LEU A 46 -5.24 12.09 -11.67
N LEU A 47 -5.30 10.79 -11.97
CA LEU A 47 -4.94 10.24 -13.27
C LEU A 47 -6.09 10.38 -14.25
N GLN A 48 -5.79 10.79 -15.47
CA GLN A 48 -6.77 10.79 -16.56
C GLN A 48 -7.02 9.37 -17.05
N THR A 49 -8.27 9.06 -17.38
CA THR A 49 -8.71 7.73 -17.86
C THR A 49 -9.14 7.76 -19.33
N SER A 50 -8.92 8.87 -20.03
CA SER A 50 -9.29 9.09 -21.43
C SER A 50 -8.68 8.05 -22.38
N PHE A 51 -7.45 7.60 -22.12
CA PHE A 51 -6.79 6.58 -22.93
C PHE A 51 -7.47 5.20 -22.82
N MET A 52 -8.24 4.93 -21.76
CA MET A 52 -8.87 3.61 -21.54
C MET A 52 -10.01 3.30 -22.51
N SER A 53 -10.49 4.29 -23.27
CA SER A 53 -11.45 4.07 -24.37
C SER A 53 -10.77 3.72 -25.70
N LYS A 54 -9.44 3.87 -25.79
CA LYS A 54 -8.64 3.53 -26.98
C LYS A 54 -8.11 2.11 -26.90
N ASP A 55 -7.70 1.57 -28.05
CA ASP A 55 -7.07 0.26 -28.10
C ASP A 55 -5.73 0.27 -27.32
N PRO A 56 -5.41 -0.78 -26.52
CA PRO A 56 -4.16 -0.86 -25.79
C PRO A 56 -2.90 -0.69 -26.65
N SER A 57 -2.96 -1.02 -27.94
CA SER A 57 -1.85 -0.85 -28.88
C SER A 57 -1.52 0.63 -29.12
N GLU A 58 -2.49 1.53 -28.93
CA GLU A 58 -2.34 2.98 -29.13
C GLU A 58 -1.93 3.72 -27.85
N TRP A 59 -1.88 3.02 -26.70
CA TRP A 59 -1.63 3.67 -25.41
C TRP A 59 -0.24 4.30 -25.33
N ASP A 60 0.78 3.67 -25.92
CA ASP A 60 2.16 4.15 -25.81
C ASP A 60 2.35 5.50 -26.54
N GLU A 61 1.50 5.80 -27.51
CA GLU A 61 1.47 7.08 -28.23
C GLU A 61 0.58 8.13 -27.55
N ASP A 62 -0.25 7.73 -26.58
CA ASP A 62 -1.17 8.61 -25.89
C ASP A 62 -0.49 9.39 -24.74
N GLU A 63 -0.53 10.72 -24.81
CA GLU A 63 0.08 11.58 -23.80
C GLU A 63 -0.54 11.41 -22.39
N THR A 64 -1.84 11.15 -22.32
CA THR A 64 -2.54 10.96 -21.04
C THR A 64 -2.13 9.65 -20.37
N TYR A 65 -1.92 8.60 -21.17
CA TYR A 65 -1.33 7.35 -20.71
C TYR A 65 0.12 7.56 -20.23
N GLN A 66 0.97 8.21 -21.01
CA GLN A 66 2.38 8.42 -20.65
C GLN A 66 2.52 9.26 -19.37
N CYS A 67 1.68 10.27 -19.19
CA CYS A 67 1.61 11.05 -17.97
C CYS A 67 1.22 10.18 -16.77
N ALA A 68 0.16 9.39 -16.89
CA ALA A 68 -0.28 8.49 -15.83
C ALA A 68 0.77 7.43 -15.49
N LEU A 69 1.43 6.87 -16.50
CA LEU A 69 2.51 5.89 -16.34
C LEU A 69 3.69 6.47 -15.56
N ARG A 70 4.07 7.72 -15.84
CA ARG A 70 5.15 8.41 -15.12
C ARG A 70 4.81 8.60 -13.64
N THR A 71 3.59 9.03 -13.34
CA THR A 71 3.10 9.18 -11.96
C THR A 71 3.12 7.85 -11.21
N VAL A 72 2.61 6.79 -11.82
CA VAL A 72 2.57 5.45 -11.20
C VAL A 72 3.99 4.88 -11.00
N LYS A 73 4.90 5.05 -11.98
CA LYS A 73 6.30 4.66 -11.83
C LYS A 73 7.00 5.39 -10.68
N GLY A 74 6.61 6.63 -10.40
CA GLY A 74 7.09 7.39 -9.24
C GLY A 74 6.71 6.77 -7.89
N LEU A 75 5.54 6.11 -7.80
CA LEU A 75 5.08 5.44 -6.57
C LEU A 75 5.88 4.19 -6.23
N ALA A 76 6.38 3.46 -7.23
CA ALA A 76 7.16 2.23 -7.01
C ALA A 76 8.40 2.49 -6.16
N GLY A 77 9.07 3.63 -6.32
CA GLY A 77 10.21 4.02 -5.49
C GLY A 77 9.85 4.35 -4.03
N VAL A 78 8.60 4.74 -3.77
CA VAL A 78 8.08 4.95 -2.41
C VAL A 78 7.68 3.63 -1.76
N ASN A 79 7.13 2.70 -2.55
CA ASN A 79 6.71 1.39 -2.07
C ASN A 79 7.90 0.51 -1.68
N ASP A 80 8.99 0.48 -2.46
CA ASP A 80 10.21 -0.26 -2.09
C ASP A 80 10.79 0.21 -0.75
N ARG A 81 10.76 1.52 -0.50
CA ARG A 81 11.18 2.10 0.78
C ARG A 81 10.24 1.71 1.93
N ALA A 82 8.93 1.71 1.69
CA ALA A 82 7.93 1.30 2.68
C ALA A 82 8.03 -0.20 3.01
N GLU A 83 8.14 -1.05 1.99
CA GLU A 83 8.32 -2.51 2.13
C GLU A 83 9.61 -2.83 2.88
N ARG A 84 10.71 -2.14 2.56
CA ARG A 84 11.97 -2.27 3.29
C ARG A 84 11.86 -1.83 4.75
N GLY A 85 11.12 -0.76 5.03
CA GLY A 85 10.83 -0.31 6.40
C GLY A 85 10.02 -1.34 7.19
N VAL A 86 8.99 -1.93 6.57
CA VAL A 86 8.18 -2.99 7.17
C VAL A 86 9.01 -4.26 7.42
N ALA A 87 9.85 -4.65 6.46
CA ALA A 87 10.76 -5.79 6.60
C ALA A 87 11.74 -5.59 7.77
N LEU A 88 12.34 -4.39 7.87
CA LEU A 88 13.20 -4.00 8.99
C LEU A 88 12.49 -4.13 10.35
N ILE A 89 11.26 -3.61 10.46
CA ILE A 89 10.47 -3.68 11.70
C ILE A 89 10.10 -5.13 12.03
N GLN A 90 9.71 -5.92 11.03
CA GLN A 90 9.39 -7.33 11.24
C GLN A 90 10.62 -8.13 11.70
N ASP A 91 11.78 -7.89 11.10
CA ASP A 91 13.02 -8.56 11.48
C ASP A 91 13.54 -8.13 12.85
N TYR A 92 13.31 -6.87 13.23
CA TYR A 92 13.53 -6.39 14.58
C TYR A 92 12.63 -7.13 15.59
N ASN A 93 11.34 -7.22 15.30
CA ASN A 93 10.36 -7.88 16.16
C ASN A 93 10.60 -9.39 16.30
N LYS A 94 11.13 -10.06 15.27
CA LYS A 94 11.48 -11.48 15.31
C LYS A 94 12.65 -11.81 16.24
N LYS A 95 13.45 -10.83 16.67
CA LYS A 95 14.58 -11.04 17.59
C LYS A 95 14.13 -10.84 19.05
N PRO A 96 13.85 -11.91 19.83
CA PRO A 96 13.32 -11.79 21.20
C PRO A 96 14.26 -11.05 22.15
N ARG A 97 15.58 -11.14 21.93
CA ARG A 97 16.59 -10.44 22.75
C ARG A 97 16.55 -8.91 22.61
N MET A 98 16.22 -8.36 21.44
CA MET A 98 16.16 -6.91 21.20
C MET A 98 14.82 -6.29 21.61
N ARG A 99 13.74 -7.08 21.51
CA ARG A 99 12.39 -6.67 21.93
C ARG A 99 12.35 -6.32 23.43
N ASN A 100 12.98 -7.15 24.26
CA ASN A 100 12.98 -6.97 25.71
C ASN A 100 13.81 -5.75 26.14
N SER A 101 14.95 -5.48 25.47
CA SER A 101 15.80 -4.33 25.79
C SER A 101 15.16 -3.00 25.40
N PHE A 102 14.51 -2.90 24.24
CA PHE A 102 13.81 -1.66 23.85
C PHE A 102 12.55 -1.42 24.68
N ASN A 103 11.76 -2.47 24.94
CA ASN A 103 10.57 -2.31 25.77
C ASN A 103 10.95 -1.93 27.22
N SER A 104 12.02 -2.53 27.76
CA SER A 104 12.57 -2.14 29.07
C SER A 104 13.10 -0.71 29.08
N TYR A 105 13.75 -0.25 28.00
CA TYR A 105 14.22 1.13 27.86
C TYR A 105 13.06 2.14 27.77
N CYS A 106 12.04 1.88 26.94
CA CYS A 106 10.85 2.72 26.83
C CYS A 106 10.06 2.77 28.16
N MET A 107 9.90 1.64 28.85
CA MET A 107 9.27 1.61 30.17
C MET A 107 10.10 2.37 31.23
N SER A 108 11.44 2.31 31.16
CA SER A 108 12.30 3.10 32.03
C SER A 108 12.19 4.61 31.77
N LEU A 109 12.11 5.03 30.51
CA LEU A 109 11.90 6.44 30.14
C LEU A 109 10.51 6.94 30.54
N ALA A 110 9.48 6.11 30.41
CA ALA A 110 8.12 6.43 30.87
C ALA A 110 8.06 6.57 32.40
N ASN A 111 8.79 5.73 33.15
CA ASN A 111 8.91 5.88 34.60
C ASN A 111 9.72 7.11 35.01
N ILE A 112 10.79 7.45 34.29
CA ILE A 112 11.57 8.68 34.54
C ILE A 112 10.71 9.93 34.27
N ALA A 113 9.90 9.92 33.21
CA ALA A 113 8.96 11.01 32.91
C ALA A 113 7.82 11.11 33.96
N GLY A 114 7.29 9.97 34.42
CA GLY A 114 6.27 9.92 35.48
C GLY A 114 6.80 10.34 36.86
N CYS A 115 8.05 10.05 37.18
CA CYS A 115 8.71 10.53 38.41
C CYS A 115 8.86 12.06 38.47
N PHE A 116 8.86 12.76 37.33
CA PHE A 116 8.94 14.22 37.31
C PHE A 116 7.60 14.92 37.62
N GLN A 117 6.47 14.20 37.54
CA GLN A 117 5.13 14.76 37.80
C GLN A 117 4.67 14.58 39.25
N THR A 118 5.26 13.65 40.01
CA THR A 118 4.92 13.44 41.43
C THR A 118 5.74 14.30 42.40
N ALA A 119 6.81 14.96 41.94
CA ALA A 119 7.60 15.87 42.77
C ALA A 119 7.03 17.30 42.86
N ALA A 120 5.93 17.61 42.17
CA ALA A 120 5.40 18.97 42.02
C ALA A 120 4.22 19.34 42.93
N ASN A 121 3.73 18.45 43.81
CA ASN A 121 2.65 18.78 44.75
C ASN A 121 3.06 18.49 46.20
N PRO A 122 3.55 19.48 46.97
CA PRO A 122 3.67 19.36 48.41
C PRO A 122 2.28 19.40 49.05
N VAL A 123 2.03 18.41 49.89
CA VAL A 123 0.82 18.24 50.71
C VAL A 123 0.60 19.49 51.58
N SER A 124 -0.61 20.04 51.54
CA SER A 124 -1.16 20.96 52.54
C SER A 124 -2.37 20.31 53.19
#